data_AF-A0A379S7E1-F1
#
_entry.id   AF-A0A379S7E1-F1
#
_cell.length_a   1.000
_cell.length_b   1.000
_cell.length_c   1.000
_cell.angle_alpha   90.00
_cell.angle_beta   90.00
_cell.angle_gamma   90.00
#
_symmetry.space_group_name_H-M   'P 1'
#
loop_
_entity.id
_entity.type
_entity.pdbx_description
1 polymer ?
#
loop_
_entity_poly.entity_id
_entity_poly.type
_entity_poly.pdbx_seq_one_letter_code
_entity_poly.pdbx_strand_id
1 'polypeptide(L)'
;MQEECDLLPSTIDAYTRLNRYEEAAVGIQKSIEAGTSKLNGLPVVNHGVAACRRMTEALEKPIQVRHGTPDARLLAEIAMASGFTSYEGGGISYNIPYAKRVTLEKSIRDWQYCDRLMGMYEEHGIRINREPFGPLTGTLIPPFMSHAVAIIEGLLALEQGVKSITVGYGQVGCLTQDIAAIQSLRELSHEYFQNYGFDDYELSTVFHQWMGGFPEDESKAFAVISWGRGGRRDVRRH
;
A
#
# COMPACT_ATOMS: atom_id res chain seq x y z
N MET A 1 1.92 -17.37 10.87
CA MET A 1 1.38 -16.35 9.93
C MET A 1 1.67 -16.73 8.48
N GLN A 2 2.91 -17.10 8.12
CA GLN A 2 3.21 -17.48 6.74
C GLN A 2 2.37 -18.64 6.20
N GLU A 3 2.03 -19.64 7.02
CA GLU A 3 1.19 -20.76 6.58
C GLU A 3 -0.23 -20.34 6.17
N GLU A 4 -0.78 -19.29 6.79
CA GLU A 4 -2.20 -18.90 6.63
C GLU A 4 -2.44 -17.70 5.71
N CYS A 5 -1.41 -16.87 5.44
CA CYS A 5 -1.54 -15.65 4.64
C CYS A 5 -0.96 -15.82 3.24
N ASP A 6 -1.66 -15.43 2.18
CA ASP A 6 -1.12 -15.50 0.80
C ASP A 6 0.01 -14.50 0.54
N LEU A 7 -0.06 -13.34 1.19
CA LEU A 7 0.91 -12.24 1.10
C LEU A 7 1.26 -11.76 2.51
N LEU A 8 2.48 -11.27 2.72
CA LEU A 8 2.95 -10.79 4.02
C LEU A 8 3.06 -9.26 4.03
N PRO A 9 2.37 -8.55 4.95
CA PRO A 9 2.60 -7.13 5.12
C PRO A 9 3.81 -6.88 6.04
N SER A 10 4.55 -5.83 5.75
CA SER A 10 5.44 -5.18 6.71
C SER A 10 4.93 -3.77 6.95
N THR A 11 4.22 -3.60 8.07
CA THR A 11 3.70 -2.30 8.47
C THR A 11 4.82 -1.44 9.04
N ILE A 12 5.10 -0.29 8.46
CA ILE A 12 6.19 0.61 8.89
C ILE A 12 5.77 1.43 10.10
N ASP A 13 6.68 1.67 11.04
CA ASP A 13 6.37 2.46 12.23
C ASP A 13 6.10 3.95 11.90
N ALA A 14 5.34 4.63 12.76
CA ALA A 14 4.93 6.01 12.53
C ALA A 14 6.08 7.04 12.56
N TYR A 15 7.20 6.77 13.23
CA TYR A 15 8.34 7.69 13.21
C TYR A 15 9.05 7.62 11.85
N THR A 16 9.27 6.42 11.30
CA THR A 16 9.81 6.27 9.94
C THR A 16 8.89 6.95 8.90
N ARG A 17 7.57 6.89 9.07
CA ARG A 17 6.60 7.58 8.18
C ARG A 17 6.73 9.11 8.17
N LEU A 18 7.35 9.67 9.20
CA LEU A 18 7.60 11.11 9.33
C LEU A 18 9.09 11.44 9.25
N ASN A 19 9.91 10.49 8.79
CA ASN A 19 11.36 10.62 8.65
C ASN A 19 12.09 10.97 9.98
N ARG A 20 11.53 10.52 11.11
CA ARG A 20 12.01 10.72 12.48
C ARG A 20 12.83 9.52 12.96
N TYR A 21 13.98 9.30 12.31
CA TYR A 21 14.76 8.07 12.51
C TYR A 21 15.43 8.00 13.88
N GLU A 22 15.74 9.15 14.48
CA GLU A 22 16.29 9.22 15.84
C GLU A 22 15.28 8.69 16.86
N GLU A 23 14.01 9.07 16.75
CA GLU A 23 12.95 8.56 17.62
C GLU A 23 12.65 7.08 17.39
N ALA A 24 12.72 6.63 16.14
CA ALA A 24 12.65 5.20 15.82
C ALA A 24 13.79 4.43 16.51
N ALA A 25 15.03 4.95 16.48
CA ALA A 25 16.17 4.33 17.16
C ALA A 25 15.97 4.25 18.69
N VAL A 26 15.47 5.32 19.32
CA VAL A 26 15.10 5.30 20.74
C VAL A 26 14.00 4.26 20.99
N GLY A 27 13.02 4.14 20.09
CA GLY A 27 11.95 3.14 20.17
C GLY A 27 12.46 1.70 20.07
N ILE A 28 13.45 1.45 19.21
CA ILE A 28 14.13 0.14 19.11
C ILE A 28 14.80 -0.19 20.44
N GLN A 29 15.59 0.73 20.99
CA GLN A 29 16.30 0.52 22.25
C GLN A 29 15.33 0.20 23.41
N LYS A 30 14.25 0.98 23.53
CA LYS A 30 13.18 0.74 24.52
C LYS A 30 12.47 -0.60 24.31
N SER A 31 12.33 -1.05 23.07
CA SER A 31 11.69 -2.33 22.77
C SER A 31 12.57 -3.51 23.21
N ILE A 32 13.89 -3.39 23.02
CA ILE A 32 14.88 -4.37 23.50
C ILE A 32 14.87 -4.42 25.03
N GLU A 33 14.94 -3.27 25.70
CA GLU A 33 14.91 -3.17 27.17
C GLU A 33 13.62 -3.74 27.78
N ALA A 34 12.49 -3.52 27.13
CA ALA A 34 11.19 -3.99 27.61
C ALA A 34 10.87 -5.44 27.20
N GLY A 35 11.65 -6.07 26.31
CA GLY A 35 11.35 -7.38 25.74
C GLY A 35 10.07 -7.44 24.89
N THR A 36 9.52 -6.29 24.49
CA THR A 36 8.28 -6.18 23.71
C THR A 36 8.29 -4.91 22.87
N SER A 37 7.59 -4.92 21.73
CA SER A 37 7.60 -3.77 20.81
C SER A 37 6.97 -2.52 21.45
N LYS A 38 7.71 -1.42 21.40
CA LYS A 38 7.22 -0.06 21.71
C LYS A 38 6.98 0.79 20.46
N LEU A 39 7.26 0.23 19.29
CA LEU A 39 6.92 0.79 17.99
C LEU A 39 5.65 0.12 17.45
N ASN A 40 4.87 0.87 16.69
CA ASN A 40 3.65 0.39 16.02
C ASN A 40 3.92 -0.22 14.63
N GLY A 41 5.17 -0.53 14.31
CA GLY A 41 5.59 -1.10 13.04
C GLY A 41 7.10 -1.36 12.97
N LEU A 42 7.56 -1.81 11.80
CA LEU A 42 8.96 -2.11 11.51
C LEU A 42 9.72 -0.83 11.08
N PRO A 43 10.79 -0.43 11.79
CA PRO A 43 11.62 0.71 11.39
C PRO A 43 12.66 0.30 10.34
N VAL A 44 12.20 0.07 9.11
CA VAL A 44 13.03 -0.42 7.99
C VAL A 44 14.27 0.43 7.75
N VAL A 45 14.14 1.76 7.82
CA VAL A 45 15.27 2.68 7.59
C VAL A 45 16.38 2.47 8.64
N ASN A 46 16.00 2.36 9.91
CA ASN A 46 16.94 2.14 11.01
C ASN A 46 17.58 0.76 10.99
N HIS A 47 16.83 -0.28 10.60
CA HIS A 47 17.37 -1.63 10.45
C HIS A 47 18.32 -1.74 9.23
N GLY A 48 18.08 -0.93 8.19
CA GLY A 48 18.89 -0.89 6.99
C GLY A 48 18.80 -2.17 6.16
N VAL A 49 19.54 -2.18 5.05
CA VAL A 49 19.40 -3.23 4.02
C VAL A 49 19.78 -4.61 4.55
N ALA A 50 20.92 -4.74 5.23
CA ALA A 50 21.42 -6.05 5.64
C ALA A 50 20.48 -6.77 6.62
N ALA A 51 19.89 -6.05 7.59
CA ALA A 51 18.99 -6.65 8.55
C ALA A 51 17.62 -6.96 7.94
N CYS A 52 17.08 -6.04 7.14
CA CYS A 52 15.82 -6.26 6.44
C CYS A 52 15.93 -7.40 5.42
N ARG A 53 17.06 -7.54 4.72
CA ARG A 53 17.31 -8.63 3.78
C ARG A 53 17.36 -10.00 4.46
N ARG A 54 17.96 -10.11 5.65
CA ARG A 54 17.89 -11.36 6.43
C ARG A 54 16.45 -11.76 6.76
N MET A 55 15.58 -10.78 7.02
CA MET A 55 14.16 -11.02 7.29
C MET A 55 13.44 -11.48 6.01
N THR A 56 13.66 -10.83 4.88
CA THR A 56 12.99 -11.19 3.62
C THR A 56 13.47 -12.54 3.09
N GLU A 57 14.76 -12.87 3.18
CA GLU A 57 15.33 -14.16 2.78
C GLU A 57 14.88 -15.34 3.67
N ALA A 58 14.42 -15.04 4.90
CA ALA A 58 13.87 -16.05 5.82
C ALA A 58 12.40 -16.39 5.54
N LEU A 59 11.77 -15.71 4.58
CA LEU A 59 10.35 -15.85 4.24
C LEU A 59 10.21 -16.32 2.79
N GLU A 60 9.23 -17.18 2.52
CA GLU A 60 9.00 -17.75 1.18
C GLU A 60 7.91 -17.00 0.41
N LYS A 61 7.08 -16.22 1.11
CA LYS A 61 5.96 -15.48 0.52
C LYS A 61 6.34 -14.02 0.22
N PRO A 62 5.78 -13.40 -0.83
CA PRO A 62 6.04 -12.00 -1.14
C PRO A 62 5.70 -11.09 0.02
N ILE A 63 6.55 -10.07 0.23
CA ILE A 63 6.41 -9.10 1.32
C ILE A 63 6.16 -7.72 0.73
N GLN A 64 5.11 -7.08 1.21
CA GLN A 64 4.74 -5.73 0.82
C GLN A 64 5.04 -4.74 1.95
N VAL A 65 5.66 -3.61 1.60
CA VAL A 65 5.77 -2.47 2.51
C VAL A 65 4.43 -1.74 2.57
N ARG A 66 3.83 -1.68 3.76
CA ARG A 66 2.54 -1.01 4.01
C ARG A 66 2.72 0.10 5.03
N HIS A 67 2.27 1.32 4.72
CA HIS A 67 2.66 2.51 5.51
C HIS A 67 1.71 3.72 5.30
N GLY A 68 2.26 4.93 5.26
CA GLY A 68 1.53 6.19 5.16
C GLY A 68 2.52 7.37 5.22
N THR A 69 3.43 7.41 4.24
CA THR A 69 4.64 8.26 4.28
C THR A 69 4.62 9.26 3.12
N PRO A 70 4.57 10.58 3.38
CA PRO A 70 4.61 11.58 2.31
C PRO A 70 5.94 11.63 1.54
N ASP A 71 7.08 11.57 2.25
CA ASP A 71 8.43 11.48 1.66
C ASP A 71 9.01 10.09 1.95
N ALA A 72 8.77 9.17 1.02
CA ALA A 72 9.06 7.75 1.19
C ALA A 72 10.33 7.29 0.46
N ARG A 73 11.16 8.22 -0.02
CA ARG A 73 12.28 7.92 -0.94
C ARG A 73 13.33 7.00 -0.32
N LEU A 74 13.84 7.36 0.86
CA LEU A 74 14.84 6.54 1.55
C LEU A 74 14.28 5.20 2.03
N LEU A 75 13.00 5.18 2.42
CA LEU A 75 12.31 3.95 2.77
C LEU A 75 12.20 3.01 1.56
N ALA A 76 11.85 3.54 0.38
CA ALA A 76 11.75 2.78 -0.86
C ALA A 76 13.10 2.17 -1.24
N GLU A 77 14.18 2.96 -1.23
CA GLU A 77 15.55 2.48 -1.51
C GLU A 77 15.92 1.29 -0.62
N ILE A 78 15.79 1.45 0.69
CA ILE A 78 16.18 0.41 1.64
C ILE A 78 15.29 -0.81 1.48
N ALA A 79 13.97 -0.64 1.31
CA ALA A 79 13.06 -1.75 1.13
C ALA A 79 13.34 -2.54 -0.14
N MET A 80 13.44 -1.90 -1.31
CA MET A 80 13.64 -2.62 -2.57
C MET A 80 15.00 -3.32 -2.58
N ALA A 81 16.06 -2.67 -2.09
CA ALA A 81 17.38 -3.29 -1.93
C ALA A 81 17.38 -4.47 -0.92
N SER A 82 16.40 -4.51 -0.01
CA SER A 82 16.23 -5.60 0.95
C SER A 82 15.39 -6.76 0.42
N GLY A 83 14.88 -6.69 -0.81
CA GLY A 83 14.10 -7.78 -1.42
C GLY A 83 12.61 -7.76 -1.09
N PHE A 84 12.06 -6.63 -0.63
CA PHE A 84 10.60 -6.44 -0.67
C PHE A 84 10.17 -6.27 -2.13
N THR A 85 9.08 -6.93 -2.53
CA THR A 85 8.64 -6.98 -3.94
C THR A 85 7.31 -6.28 -4.18
N SER A 86 6.80 -5.57 -3.17
CA SER A 86 5.69 -4.64 -3.35
C SER A 86 5.78 -3.44 -2.41
N TYR A 87 5.29 -2.30 -2.89
CA TYR A 87 5.33 -1.03 -2.18
C TYR A 87 3.97 -0.33 -2.31
N GLU A 88 3.31 -0.07 -1.18
CA GLU A 88 2.03 0.64 -1.12
C GLU A 88 2.22 2.15 -1.07
N GLY A 89 1.27 2.93 -1.58
CA GLY A 89 1.18 4.38 -1.44
C GLY A 89 1.22 5.15 -2.75
N GLY A 90 1.21 6.47 -2.64
CA GLY A 90 1.27 7.40 -3.76
C GLY A 90 1.28 8.87 -3.29
N GLY A 91 1.54 9.78 -4.23
CA GLY A 91 1.72 11.21 -3.95
C GLY A 91 0.51 11.92 -3.36
N ILE A 92 -0.69 11.35 -3.49
CA ILE A 92 -1.95 11.87 -2.96
C ILE A 92 -2.37 11.02 -1.76
N SER A 93 -2.48 9.71 -1.93
CA SER A 93 -3.03 8.76 -0.97
C SER A 93 -2.16 8.60 0.27
N TYR A 94 -0.84 8.82 0.17
CA TYR A 94 0.08 8.86 1.32
C TYR A 94 0.50 10.28 1.73
N ASN A 95 -0.16 11.31 1.20
CA ASN A 95 -0.08 12.67 1.73
C ASN A 95 -1.38 13.06 2.46
N ILE A 96 -2.49 13.22 1.74
CA ILE A 96 -3.73 13.82 2.24
C ILE A 96 -4.25 13.18 3.54
N PRO A 97 -4.27 11.84 3.69
CA PRO A 97 -4.73 11.21 4.93
C PRO A 97 -3.71 11.26 6.08
N TYR A 98 -2.43 11.50 5.79
CA TYR A 98 -1.32 11.25 6.70
C TYR A 98 -0.51 12.49 7.10
N ALA A 99 -0.66 13.61 6.39
CA ALA A 99 0.12 14.82 6.64
C ALA A 99 -0.74 16.10 6.66
N LYS A 100 -0.26 17.07 7.45
CA LYS A 100 -0.92 18.38 7.60
C LYS A 100 -0.28 19.50 6.78
N ARG A 101 1.01 19.38 6.45
CA ARG A 101 1.83 20.50 5.94
C ARG A 101 2.67 20.17 4.70
N VAL A 102 2.55 18.96 4.17
CA VAL A 102 3.27 18.57 2.94
C VAL A 102 2.41 18.98 1.75
N THR A 103 2.94 19.80 0.86
CA THR A 103 2.22 20.21 -0.34
C THR A 103 2.03 19.01 -1.26
N LEU A 104 0.92 18.98 -2.01
CA LEU A 104 0.69 17.95 -3.03
C LEU A 104 1.79 17.94 -4.08
N GLU A 105 2.29 19.10 -4.49
CA GLU A 105 3.41 19.18 -5.43
C GLU A 105 4.64 18.44 -4.91
N LYS A 106 5.03 18.68 -3.65
CA LYS A 106 6.18 18.01 -3.05
C LYS A 106 5.95 16.50 -2.95
N SER A 107 4.82 16.05 -2.44
CA SER A 107 4.57 14.62 -2.29
C SER A 107 4.47 13.91 -3.65
N ILE A 108 3.88 14.54 -4.67
CA ILE A 108 3.90 13.98 -6.04
C ILE A 108 5.34 13.86 -6.55
N ARG A 109 6.20 14.87 -6.34
CA ARG A 109 7.63 14.80 -6.71
C ARG A 109 8.38 13.70 -5.97
N ASP A 110 8.15 13.56 -4.67
CA ASP A 110 8.80 12.51 -3.87
C ASP A 110 8.31 11.11 -4.29
N TRP A 111 7.04 10.97 -4.67
CA TRP A 111 6.49 9.70 -5.15
C TRP A 111 6.87 9.38 -6.59
N GLN A 112 7.09 10.38 -7.46
CA GLN A 112 7.74 10.16 -8.75
C GLN A 112 9.11 9.50 -8.59
N TYR A 113 9.87 9.85 -7.55
CA TYR A 113 11.13 9.16 -7.24
C TYR A 113 10.89 7.68 -6.88
N CYS A 114 9.94 7.41 -5.99
CA CYS A 114 9.60 6.03 -5.61
C CYS A 114 9.16 5.21 -6.83
N ASP A 115 8.28 5.75 -7.66
CA ASP A 115 7.81 5.05 -8.86
C ASP A 115 8.95 4.88 -9.89
N ARG A 116 9.84 5.88 -10.05
CA ARG A 116 11.00 5.80 -10.93
C ARG A 116 12.00 4.75 -10.49
N LEU A 117 12.21 4.60 -9.17
CA LEU A 117 13.04 3.54 -8.61
C LEU A 117 12.50 2.17 -9.03
N MET A 118 11.19 1.96 -8.93
CA MET A 118 10.55 0.71 -9.34
C MET A 118 10.64 0.50 -10.86
N GLY A 119 10.49 1.56 -11.66
CA GLY A 119 10.75 1.51 -13.10
C GLY A 119 12.21 1.18 -13.43
N MET A 120 13.17 1.63 -12.63
CA MET A 120 14.59 1.27 -12.82
C MET A 120 14.84 -0.21 -12.52
N TYR A 121 14.23 -0.76 -11.47
CA TYR A 121 14.24 -2.21 -11.23
C TYR A 121 13.62 -2.97 -12.40
N GLU A 122 12.55 -2.43 -12.97
CA GLU A 122 11.89 -3.02 -14.12
C GLU A 122 12.76 -3.09 -15.37
N GLU A 123 13.47 -1.99 -15.68
CA GLU A 123 14.45 -1.91 -16.77
C GLU A 123 15.54 -2.99 -16.63
N HIS A 124 15.77 -3.49 -15.42
CA HIS A 124 16.71 -4.57 -15.10
C HIS A 124 16.03 -5.94 -14.91
N GLY A 125 14.77 -6.08 -15.32
CA GLY A 125 14.02 -7.34 -15.27
C GLY A 125 13.46 -7.72 -13.89
N ILE A 126 13.40 -6.77 -12.95
CA ILE A 126 12.87 -6.97 -11.60
C ILE A 126 11.51 -6.28 -11.47
N ARG A 127 10.46 -7.08 -11.60
CA ARG A 127 9.06 -6.64 -11.46
C ARG A 127 8.73 -6.35 -10.00
N ILE A 128 8.29 -5.13 -9.69
CA ILE A 128 7.85 -4.72 -8.34
C ILE A 128 6.43 -4.17 -8.42
N ASN A 129 5.52 -4.68 -7.57
CA ASN A 129 4.14 -4.23 -7.53
C ASN A 129 3.98 -2.91 -6.76
N ARG A 130 3.27 -1.96 -7.35
CA ARG A 130 2.85 -0.71 -6.73
C ARG A 130 1.36 -0.72 -6.41
N GLU A 131 1.01 -0.30 -5.19
CA GLU A 131 -0.40 -0.26 -4.74
C GLU A 131 -0.78 1.14 -4.27
N PRO A 132 -1.39 2.00 -5.10
CA PRO A 132 -2.07 3.21 -4.65
C PRO A 132 -3.05 2.94 -3.51
N PHE A 133 -3.03 3.74 -2.44
CA PHE A 133 -3.82 3.47 -1.23
C PHE A 133 -5.26 4.00 -1.36
N GLY A 134 -6.13 3.14 -1.88
CA GLY A 134 -7.53 3.45 -2.18
C GLY A 134 -8.41 3.94 -1.02
N PRO A 135 -8.33 3.39 0.20
CA PRO A 135 -9.20 3.79 1.30
C PRO A 135 -9.05 5.25 1.76
N LEU A 136 -7.94 5.92 1.44
CA LEU A 136 -7.63 7.29 1.88
C LEU A 136 -7.80 7.47 3.40
N THR A 137 -8.76 8.29 3.83
CA THR A 137 -9.01 8.52 5.27
C THR A 137 -9.80 7.39 5.94
N GLY A 138 -10.24 6.38 5.19
CA GLY A 138 -11.07 5.29 5.68
C GLY A 138 -12.46 5.71 6.15
N THR A 139 -12.88 6.95 5.85
CA THR A 139 -14.09 7.55 6.43
C THR A 139 -15.02 8.05 5.33
N LEU A 140 -15.96 7.18 4.92
CA LEU A 140 -17.06 7.50 4.00
C LEU A 140 -16.62 8.17 2.68
N ILE A 141 -15.50 7.71 2.12
CA ILE A 141 -15.01 8.17 0.82
C ILE A 141 -15.94 7.65 -0.27
N PRO A 142 -16.59 8.53 -1.07
CA PRO A 142 -17.40 8.09 -2.19
C PRO A 142 -16.54 7.33 -3.21
N PRO A 143 -17.05 6.24 -3.83
CA PRO A 143 -16.25 5.43 -4.76
C PRO A 143 -15.54 6.25 -5.84
N PHE A 144 -16.21 7.20 -6.48
CA PHE A 144 -15.60 7.99 -7.56
C PHE A 144 -14.37 8.80 -7.11
N MET A 145 -14.31 9.23 -5.84
CA MET A 145 -13.14 9.93 -5.30
C MET A 145 -11.96 8.97 -5.10
N SER A 146 -12.22 7.77 -4.56
CA SER A 146 -11.22 6.69 -4.46
C SER A 146 -10.67 6.35 -5.84
N HIS A 147 -11.55 6.21 -6.83
CA HIS A 147 -11.16 5.86 -8.20
C HIS A 147 -10.30 6.93 -8.84
N ALA A 148 -10.73 8.20 -8.77
CA ALA A 148 -9.96 9.30 -9.34
C ALA A 148 -8.53 9.33 -8.78
N VAL A 149 -8.35 9.17 -7.47
CA VAL A 149 -7.02 9.15 -6.86
C VAL A 149 -6.22 7.93 -7.31
N ALA A 150 -6.78 6.72 -7.25
CA ALA A 150 -6.07 5.50 -7.65
C ALA A 150 -5.66 5.51 -9.13
N ILE A 151 -6.52 6.02 -10.02
CA ILE A 151 -6.23 6.14 -11.46
C ILE A 151 -5.13 7.18 -11.71
N ILE A 152 -5.20 8.35 -11.07
CA ILE A 152 -4.15 9.38 -11.19
C ILE A 152 -2.80 8.82 -10.71
N GLU A 153 -2.76 8.18 -9.55
CA GLU A 153 -1.52 7.60 -9.02
C GLU A 153 -1.02 6.45 -9.87
N GLY A 154 -1.91 5.62 -10.44
CA GLY A 154 -1.53 4.59 -11.40
C GLY A 154 -0.90 5.15 -12.67
N LEU A 155 -1.49 6.19 -13.27
CA LEU A 155 -0.94 6.88 -14.44
C LEU A 155 0.44 7.50 -14.15
N LEU A 156 0.58 8.16 -12.99
CA LEU A 156 1.86 8.73 -12.57
C LEU A 156 2.93 7.66 -12.38
N ALA A 157 2.56 6.49 -11.83
CA ALA A 157 3.48 5.38 -11.65
C ALA A 157 3.90 4.74 -12.99
N LEU A 158 2.95 4.52 -13.90
CA LEU A 158 3.20 4.00 -15.26
C LEU A 158 4.16 4.91 -16.03
N GLU A 159 3.97 6.22 -15.94
CA GLU A 159 4.85 7.22 -16.56
C GLU A 159 6.30 7.11 -16.06
N GLN A 160 6.51 6.67 -14.82
CA GLN A 160 7.84 6.47 -14.26
C GLN A 160 8.43 5.06 -14.54
N GLY A 161 7.73 4.24 -15.30
CA GLY A 161 8.21 2.92 -15.75
C GLY A 161 7.74 1.73 -14.93
N VAL A 162 6.83 1.92 -13.97
CA VAL A 162 6.20 0.81 -13.22
C VAL A 162 5.37 -0.05 -14.18
N LYS A 163 5.40 -1.38 -14.04
CA LYS A 163 4.58 -2.29 -14.86
C LYS A 163 3.66 -3.23 -14.09
N SER A 164 3.64 -3.20 -12.76
CA SER A 164 2.72 -4.01 -11.96
C SER A 164 2.01 -3.13 -10.94
N ILE A 165 0.68 -2.99 -11.11
CA ILE A 165 -0.14 -2.05 -10.34
C ILE A 165 -1.35 -2.76 -9.75
N THR A 166 -1.58 -2.52 -8.47
CA THR A 166 -2.76 -2.96 -7.73
C THR A 166 -3.56 -1.74 -7.31
N VAL A 167 -4.72 -1.51 -7.92
CA VAL A 167 -5.59 -0.38 -7.52
C VAL A 167 -6.51 -0.80 -6.37
N GLY A 168 -6.57 0.04 -5.33
CA GLY A 168 -7.30 -0.26 -4.10
C GLY A 168 -8.65 0.43 -3.98
N TYR A 169 -9.56 -0.20 -3.23
CA TYR A 169 -10.81 0.40 -2.78
C TYR A 169 -11.13 -0.04 -1.35
N GLY A 170 -11.61 0.88 -0.52
CA GLY A 170 -12.03 0.63 0.85
C GLY A 170 -13.54 0.41 0.95
N GLN A 171 -13.95 -0.62 1.69
CA GLN A 171 -15.35 -0.92 1.95
C GLN A 171 -16.11 0.29 2.52
N VAL A 172 -17.26 0.62 1.92
CA VAL A 172 -18.20 1.63 2.44
C VAL A 172 -19.38 0.97 3.16
N GLY A 173 -19.74 -0.27 2.79
CA GLY A 173 -20.66 -1.12 3.55
C GLY A 173 -21.89 -1.60 2.77
N CYS A 174 -22.26 -0.90 1.69
CA CYS A 174 -23.30 -1.36 0.77
C CYS A 174 -22.71 -2.35 -0.23
N LEU A 175 -23.04 -3.63 -0.08
CA LEU A 175 -22.44 -4.72 -0.87
C LEU A 175 -22.53 -4.50 -2.38
N THR A 176 -23.68 -4.06 -2.90
CA THR A 176 -23.87 -3.80 -4.33
C THR A 176 -22.99 -2.64 -4.81
N GLN A 177 -22.88 -1.57 -4.00
CA GLN A 177 -22.01 -0.44 -4.32
C GLN A 177 -20.54 -0.85 -4.27
N ASP A 178 -20.14 -1.62 -3.25
CA ASP A 178 -18.76 -2.05 -3.05
C ASP A 178 -18.28 -3.00 -4.17
N ILE A 179 -19.16 -3.91 -4.63
CA ILE A 179 -18.90 -4.77 -5.79
C ILE A 179 -18.79 -3.93 -7.07
N ALA A 180 -19.75 -3.03 -7.30
CA ALA A 180 -19.71 -2.16 -8.47
C ALA A 180 -18.46 -1.26 -8.45
N ALA A 181 -18.04 -0.79 -7.27
CA ALA A 181 -16.87 0.06 -7.09
C ALA A 181 -15.58 -0.68 -7.48
N ILE A 182 -15.35 -1.89 -6.98
CA ILE A 182 -14.10 -2.61 -7.32
C ILE A 182 -14.04 -3.04 -8.80
N GLN A 183 -15.18 -3.41 -9.39
CA GLN A 183 -15.27 -3.75 -10.81
C GLN A 183 -15.01 -2.54 -11.70
N SER A 184 -15.75 -1.44 -11.46
CA SER A 184 -15.57 -0.19 -12.20
C SER A 184 -14.18 0.42 -12.00
N LEU A 185 -13.58 0.30 -10.82
CA LEU A 185 -12.21 0.77 -10.57
C LEU A 185 -11.23 0.09 -11.52
N ARG A 186 -11.31 -1.23 -11.66
CA ARG A 186 -10.43 -1.99 -12.55
C ARG A 186 -10.65 -1.59 -14.01
N GLU A 187 -11.91 -1.55 -14.45
CA GLU A 187 -12.29 -1.23 -15.83
C GLU A 187 -11.83 0.18 -16.22
N LEU A 188 -12.14 1.19 -15.39
CA LEU A 188 -11.74 2.57 -15.62
C LEU A 188 -10.23 2.75 -15.53
N SER A 189 -9.55 2.09 -14.60
CA SER A 189 -8.08 2.14 -14.56
C SER A 189 -7.48 1.63 -15.86
N HIS A 190 -7.94 0.48 -16.35
CA HIS A 190 -7.48 -0.08 -17.63
C HIS A 190 -7.76 0.86 -18.81
N GLU A 191 -8.98 1.38 -18.92
CA GLU A 191 -9.40 2.31 -19.96
C GLU A 191 -8.52 3.57 -19.98
N TYR A 192 -8.34 4.23 -18.83
CA TYR A 192 -7.53 5.44 -18.74
C TYR A 192 -6.06 5.17 -19.04
N PHE A 193 -5.49 4.06 -18.54
CA PHE A 193 -4.10 3.73 -18.82
C PHE A 193 -3.87 3.50 -20.32
N GLN A 194 -4.77 2.79 -21.00
CA GLN A 194 -4.71 2.59 -22.46
C GLN A 194 -4.89 3.90 -23.24
N ASN A 195 -5.82 4.76 -22.83
CA ASN A 195 -6.04 6.06 -23.47
C ASN A 195 -4.82 6.99 -23.37
N TYR A 196 -3.97 6.80 -22.36
CA TYR A 196 -2.70 7.50 -22.19
C TYR A 196 -1.51 6.79 -22.86
N GLY A 197 -1.74 5.69 -23.58
CA GLY A 197 -0.72 4.99 -24.38
C GLY A 197 0.05 3.91 -23.64
N PHE A 198 -0.39 3.51 -22.44
CA PHE A 198 0.18 2.37 -21.74
C PHE A 198 -0.52 1.08 -22.17
N ASP A 199 0.23 0.12 -22.69
CA ASP A 199 -0.26 -1.17 -23.20
C ASP A 199 0.39 -2.38 -22.53
N ASP A 200 1.62 -2.22 -22.06
CA ASP A 200 2.38 -3.21 -21.30
C ASP A 200 2.35 -2.88 -19.80
N TYR A 201 1.40 -3.49 -19.07
CA TYR A 201 1.35 -3.51 -17.61
C TYR A 201 0.45 -4.65 -17.09
N GLU A 202 0.71 -5.07 -15.86
CA GLU A 202 -0.16 -5.92 -15.05
C GLU A 202 -1.03 -5.04 -14.16
N LEU A 203 -2.35 -5.26 -14.22
CA LEU A 203 -3.31 -4.58 -13.35
C LEU A 203 -4.03 -5.61 -12.49
N SER A 204 -4.08 -5.36 -11.19
CA SER A 204 -4.84 -6.14 -10.21
C SER A 204 -5.65 -5.21 -9.29
N THR A 205 -6.41 -5.79 -8.35
CA THR A 205 -7.26 -5.03 -7.43
C THR A 205 -7.11 -5.51 -6.00
N VAL A 206 -7.19 -4.59 -5.04
CA VAL A 206 -7.24 -4.90 -3.61
C VAL A 206 -8.51 -4.29 -3.00
N PHE A 207 -9.21 -5.09 -2.21
CA PHE A 207 -10.39 -4.65 -1.46
C PHE A 207 -10.03 -4.62 0.02
N HIS A 208 -10.02 -3.44 0.61
CA HIS A 208 -9.80 -3.29 2.04
C HIS A 208 -11.14 -3.46 2.74
N GLN A 209 -11.16 -4.36 3.71
CA GLN A 209 -12.27 -4.45 4.66
C GLN A 209 -12.47 -3.11 5.36
N TRP A 210 -13.62 -2.94 6.02
CA TRP A 210 -14.00 -1.73 6.74
C TRP A 210 -12.80 -1.07 7.44
N MET A 211 -12.48 0.17 7.04
CA MET A 211 -11.34 0.93 7.57
C MET A 211 -11.76 1.97 8.62
N GLY A 212 -13.06 2.08 8.90
CA GLY A 212 -13.59 2.97 9.92
C GLY A 212 -13.47 2.39 11.33
N GLY A 213 -14.15 3.03 12.29
CA GLY A 213 -14.18 2.55 13.67
C GLY A 213 -14.78 1.14 13.77
N PHE A 214 -14.13 0.28 14.54
CA PHE A 214 -14.62 -1.08 14.84
C PHE A 214 -15.41 -1.12 16.14
N PRO A 215 -16.41 -2.01 16.25
CA PRO A 215 -17.02 -2.33 17.54
C PRO A 215 -15.99 -3.00 18.46
N GLU A 216 -16.01 -2.67 19.75
CA GLU A 216 -15.14 -3.30 20.76
C GLU A 216 -15.51 -4.76 21.03
N ASP A 217 -16.79 -5.11 20.83
CA ASP A 217 -17.26 -6.48 20.95
C ASP A 217 -16.69 -7.35 19.82
N GLU A 218 -15.90 -8.36 20.18
CA GLU A 218 -15.20 -9.21 19.22
C GLU A 218 -16.14 -9.91 18.26
N SER A 219 -17.32 -10.37 18.70
CA SER A 219 -18.29 -11.05 17.83
C SER A 219 -18.84 -10.10 16.76
N LYS A 220 -19.10 -8.84 17.13
CA LYS A 220 -19.47 -7.79 16.18
C LYS A 220 -18.30 -7.43 15.26
N ALA A 221 -17.06 -7.40 15.76
CA ALA A 221 -15.89 -7.15 14.94
C ALA A 221 -15.70 -8.25 13.89
N PHE A 222 -15.86 -9.51 14.28
CA PHE A 222 -15.87 -10.65 13.35
C PHE A 222 -16.98 -10.53 12.31
N ALA A 223 -18.19 -10.11 12.70
CA ALA A 223 -19.27 -9.89 11.75
C ALA A 223 -18.92 -8.84 10.68
N VAL A 224 -18.25 -7.74 11.06
CA VAL A 224 -17.76 -6.72 10.12
C VAL A 224 -16.69 -7.28 9.18
N ILE A 225 -15.70 -8.01 9.72
CA ILE A 225 -14.64 -8.68 8.95
C ILE A 225 -15.24 -9.66 7.93
N SER A 226 -16.19 -10.49 8.35
CA SER A 226 -16.85 -11.48 7.50
C SER A 226 -17.75 -10.82 6.45
N TRP A 227 -18.46 -9.74 6.79
CA TRP A 227 -19.26 -8.96 5.84
C TRP A 227 -18.40 -8.43 4.68
N GLY A 228 -17.22 -7.90 4.98
CA GLY A 228 -16.26 -7.44 3.97
C GLY A 228 -15.75 -8.54 3.04
N ARG A 229 -15.79 -9.83 3.44
CA ARG A 229 -15.39 -10.96 2.58
C ARG A 229 -16.51 -11.45 1.65
N GLY A 230 -17.77 -11.19 1.98
CA GLY A 230 -18.95 -11.80 1.33
C GLY A 230 -19.19 -11.45 -0.14
N GLY A 231 -18.41 -10.52 -0.73
CA GLY A 231 -18.59 -10.04 -2.12
C GLY A 231 -17.94 -10.88 -3.22
N ARG A 232 -17.01 -11.79 -2.91
CA ARG A 232 -16.41 -12.70 -3.90
C ARG A 232 -17.25 -13.98 -4.04
N ARG A 233 -18.41 -13.90 -4.70
CA ARG A 233 -18.96 -15.10 -5.35
C ARG A 233 -18.31 -15.23 -6.72
N ASP A 234 -17.62 -16.34 -6.92
CA ASP A 234 -17.02 -16.80 -8.16
C ASP A 234 -18.04 -16.61 -9.30
N VAL A 235 -17.86 -15.60 -10.14
CA VAL A 235 -18.63 -15.44 -11.39
C VAL A 235 -17.97 -16.34 -12.43
N ARG A 236 -17.98 -17.65 -12.17
CA ARG A 236 -17.96 -18.64 -13.24
C ARG A 236 -19.41 -18.87 -13.64
N ARG A 237 -19.85 -18.24 -14.72
CA ARG A 237 -21.07 -18.65 -15.42
C ARG A 237 -20.73 -18.94 -16.88
N HIS A 238 -20.97 -20.21 -17.20
CA HIS A 238 -21.29 -20.86 -18.48
C HIS A 238 -20.61 -20.37 -19.76
#